data_AF-A0A6L3T2E5-F1
#
_entry.id   AF-A0A6L3T2E5-F1
#
_cell.length_a   1.000
_cell.length_b   1.000
_cell.length_c   1.000
_cell.angle_alpha   90.00
_cell.angle_beta   90.00
_cell.angle_gamma   90.00
#
_symmetry.space_group_name_H-M   'P 1'
#
loop_
_entity.id
_entity.type
_entity.pdbx_description
1 polymer ?
#
loop_
_entity_poly.entity_id
_entity_poly.type
_entity_poly.pdbx_seq_one_letter_code
_entity_poly.pdbx_strand_id
1 'polypeptide(L)' 'MPMKAAWVMSDSDTFELLNAIDDRLTSARPNHQQRDTLVRLRSLLEDDFNSTSGGLLSADPGNGSA' A
#
# COMPACT_ATOMS: atom_id res chain seq x y z
N MET A 1 -16.67 -22.10 -5.96
CA MET A 1 -15.76 -21.05 -6.48
C MET A 1 -14.58 -20.98 -5.51
N PRO A 2 -13.33 -21.20 -5.94
CA PRO A 2 -12.20 -21.07 -5.01
C PRO A 2 -12.04 -19.58 -4.67
N MET A 3 -12.30 -19.20 -3.43
CA MET A 3 -11.96 -17.88 -2.92
C MET A 3 -10.43 -17.77 -2.97
N LYS A 4 -9.92 -16.92 -3.87
CA LYS A 4 -8.51 -16.54 -3.88
C LYS A 4 -8.22 -15.96 -2.50
N ALA A 5 -7.41 -16.65 -1.69
CA ALA A 5 -6.96 -16.14 -0.42
C ALA A 5 -6.27 -14.81 -0.67
N ALA A 6 -6.99 -13.70 -0.45
CA ALA A 6 -6.41 -12.38 -0.36
C ALA A 6 -5.68 -12.40 0.98
N TRP A 7 -4.41 -12.79 0.94
CA TRP A 7 -3.50 -12.58 2.06
C TRP A 7 -3.44 -11.07 2.25
N VAL A 8 -4.25 -10.57 3.18
CA VAL A 8 -4.19 -9.18 3.63
C VAL A 8 -2.84 -9.05 4.31
N MET A 9 -1.93 -8.32 3.67
CA MET A 9 -0.66 -7.95 4.29
C MET A 9 -0.98 -7.03 5.47
N SER A 10 -0.32 -7.24 6.61
CA SER A 10 -0.51 -6.33 7.74
C SER A 10 0.02 -4.94 7.37
N ASP A 11 -0.55 -3.89 7.96
CA ASP A 11 -0.06 -2.52 7.79
C ASP A 11 1.46 -2.39 8.09
N SER A 12 1.95 -3.16 9.07
CA SER A 12 3.39 -3.25 9.39
C SER A 12 4.21 -3.83 8.24
N ASP A 13 3.75 -4.92 7.62
CA ASP A 13 4.44 -5.54 6.48
C ASP A 13 4.48 -4.56 5.28
N THR A 14 3.39 -3.82 5.06
CA THR A 14 3.31 -2.79 4.01
C THR A 14 4.31 -1.67 4.26
N PHE A 15 4.42 -1.20 5.50
CA PHE A 15 5.38 -0.17 5.89
C PHE A 15 6.84 -0.63 5.73
N GLU A 16 7.16 -1.87 6.13
CA GLU A 16 8.51 -2.43 5.95
C GLU A 16 8.89 -2.56 4.46
N LEU A 17 7.93 -2.95 3.62
CA LEU A 17 8.14 -3.02 2.17
C LEU A 17 8.36 -1.65 1.53
N LEU A 18 7.60 -0.63 1.94
CA LEU A 18 7.82 0.75 1.50
C LEU A 18 9.23 1.23 1.87
N ASN A 19 9.65 0.98 3.12
CA ASN A 19 10.99 1.37 3.58
C ASN A 19 12.10 0.62 2.83
N ALA A 20 11.91 -0.66 2.54
CA ALA A 20 12.87 -1.45 1.75
C ALA A 20 12.96 -0.96 0.29
N ILE A 21 11.86 -0.49 -0.30
CA ILE A 21 11.86 0.11 -1.64
C ILE A 21 12.65 1.43 -1.64
N ASP A 22 12.44 2.30 -0.65
CA ASP A 22 13.17 3.56 -0.52
C ASP A 22 14.68 3.34 -0.28
N ASP A 23 15.05 2.39 0.58
CA ASP A 23 16.46 2.00 0.77
C ASP A 23 17.08 1.51 -0.55
N ARG A 24 16.36 0.70 -1.31
CA ARG A 24 16.87 0.18 -2.59
C ARG A 24 17.01 1.27 -3.66
N LEU A 25 16.12 2.25 -3.67
CA LEU A 25 16.19 3.41 -4.57
C LEU A 25 17.38 4.32 -4.26
N THR A 26 17.75 4.42 -2.98
CA THR A 26 18.83 5.30 -2.50
C THR A 26 20.20 4.62 -2.49
N SER A 27 20.27 3.33 -2.14
CA SER A 27 21.50 2.58 -1.91
C SER A 27 22.09 1.98 -3.20
N ALA A 28 21.26 1.42 -4.09
CA ALA A 28 21.74 0.51 -5.12
C ALA A 28 21.91 1.12 -6.53
N ARG A 29 21.66 2.43 -6.73
CA ARG A 29 21.56 3.06 -8.07
C ARG A 29 20.86 2.13 -9.08
N PRO A 30 19.60 1.75 -8.83
CA PRO A 30 18.89 0.83 -9.71
C PRO A 30 18.86 1.37 -11.13
N ASN A 31 18.97 0.47 -12.11
CA ASN A 31 18.82 0.86 -13.50
C ASN A 31 17.40 1.41 -13.77
N HIS A 32 17.21 2.06 -14.91
CA HIS A 32 15.95 2.76 -15.22
C HIS A 32 14.72 1.86 -15.05
N GLN A 33 14.79 0.63 -15.57
CA GLN A 33 13.69 -0.34 -15.48
C GLN A 33 13.42 -0.80 -14.03
N GLN A 34 14.47 -1.03 -13.24
CA GLN A 34 14.33 -1.39 -11.83
C GLN A 34 13.73 -0.24 -11.03
N ARG A 35 14.15 1.00 -11.32
CA ARG A 35 13.63 2.20 -10.68
C ARG A 35 12.15 2.42 -11.01
N ASP A 36 11.76 2.29 -12.28
CA ASP A 36 10.34 2.34 -12.70
C ASP A 36 9.49 1.26 -12.01
N THR A 37 10.03 0.04 -11.89
CA THR A 37 9.36 -1.07 -11.21
C THR A 37 9.17 -0.79 -9.72
N LEU A 38 10.21 -0.28 -9.04
CA LEU A 38 10.19 0.07 -7.62
C LEU A 38 9.23 1.23 -7.34
N VAL A 39 9.22 2.26 -8.18
CA VAL A 39 8.28 3.39 -8.06
C VAL A 39 6.83 2.91 -8.24
N ARG A 40 6.57 2.03 -9.21
CA ARG A 40 5.21 1.48 -9.41
C ARG A 40 4.76 0.61 -8.25
N LEU A 41 5.65 -0.22 -7.71
CA LEU A 41 5.38 -1.03 -6.50
C LEU A 41 5.08 -0.14 -5.30
N ARG A 42 5.84 0.94 -5.11
CA ARG A 42 5.59 1.91 -4.05
C ARG A 42 4.20 2.53 -4.16
N SER A 43 3.82 3.02 -5.34
CA SER A 43 2.49 3.62 -5.54
C SER A 43 1.34 2.64 -5.30
N LEU A 44 1.50 1.36 -5.66
CA LEU A 44 0.51 0.31 -5.37
C LEU A 44 0.37 0.06 -3.86
N LEU A 45 1.49 -0.01 -3.14
CA LEU A 45 1.49 -0.21 -1.70
C LEU A 45 0.96 1.01 -0.94
N GLU A 46 1.28 2.24 -1.39
CA GLU A 46 0.73 3.48 -0.84
C GLU A 46 -0.79 3.58 -1.06
N ASP A 47 -1.28 3.19 -2.24
CA ASP A 47 -2.72 3.17 -2.55
C ASP A 47 -3.48 2.14 -1.73
N ASP A 48 -2.93 0.94 -1.55
CA ASP A 48 -3.50 -0.13 -0.73
C ASP A 48 -3.50 0.23 0.77
N PHE A 49 -2.40 0.82 1.25
CA PHE A 49 -2.28 1.33 2.62
C PHE A 49 -3.27 2.47 2.89
N ASN A 50 -3.40 3.41 1.95
CA ASN A 50 -4.34 4.52 2.06
C ASN A 50 -5.80 4.08 1.88
N SER A 51 -6.07 3.04 1.10
CA SER A 51 -7.41 2.45 0.97
C SER A 51 -7.83 1.70 2.22
N THR A 52 -6.90 0.95 2.83
CA THR A 52 -7.11 0.24 4.10
C THR A 52 -7.28 1.23 5.26
N SER A 53 -6.46 2.27 5.31
CA SER A 53 -6.52 3.32 6.33
C SER A 53 -7.69 4.30 6.13
N GLY A 54 -8.02 4.63 4.87
CA GLY A 54 -9.06 5.58 4.49
C GLY A 54 -10.48 4.98 4.49
N GLY A 55 -10.61 3.66 4.36
CA GLY A 55 -11.87 2.94 4.57
C GLY A 55 -12.42 3.09 5.99
N LEU A 56 -11.55 3.35 6.98
CA LEU A 56 -11.93 3.59 8.38
C LEU A 56 -12.39 5.04 8.64
N LEU A 57 -12.12 5.98 7.73
CA LEU A 57 -12.53 7.39 7.85
C LEU A 57 -13.80 7.72 7.04
N SER A 58 -14.28 6.80 6.20
CA SER A 58 -15.54 6.95 5.43
C SER A 58 -16.75 6.26 6.07
N ALA A 59 -16.56 5.59 7.21
CA ALA A 59 -17.68 5.19 8.07
C ALA A 59 -18.01 6.35 9.01
N ASP A 60 -18.77 7.33 8.51
CA ASP A 60 -19.60 8.18 9.35
C ASP A 60 -20.95 7.48 9.55
N PRO A 61 -21.24 6.91 10.73
CA PRO A 61 -22.59 6.54 11.14
C PRO A 61 -23.19 7.68 11.99
N GLY A 62 -23.39 8.86 11.41
CA GLY A 62 -24.14 9.97 12.02
C GLY A 62 -25.48 10.17 11.32
N ASN A 63 -26.49 9.36 11.66
CA ASN A 63 -27.61 9.78 12.50
C ASN A 63 -28.49 10.94 11.95
N GLY A 64 -29.70 10.57 11.51
CA GLY A 64 -30.93 11.17 12.03
C GLY A 64 -31.48 12.45 11.38
N SER A 65 -32.74 12.34 10.95
CA SER A 65 -33.74 13.42 10.81
C SER A 65 -33.58 14.30 9.54
N ALA A 66 -34.63 14.58 8.76
CA ALA A 66 -36.07 14.60 8.97
C ALA A 66 -36.82 14.31 7.65
#